data_AF-A0A7S0XAG1-F1
#
_entry.id   AF-A0A7S0XAG1-F1
#
_cell.length_a   1.000
_cell.length_b   1.000
_cell.length_c   1.000
_cell.angle_alpha   90.00
_cell.angle_beta   90.00
_cell.angle_gamma   90.00
#
_symmetry.space_group_name_H-M   'P 1'
#
loop_
_entity.id
_entity.type
_entity.pdbx_description
1 polymer ?
#
loop_
_entity_poly.entity_id
_entity_poly.type
_entity_poly.pdbx_seq_one_letter_code
_entity_poly.pdbx_strand_id
1 'polypeptide(L)'
;DILMSNAAAAITHSGGTGLTISSGQYVDVEDVRFTDAKIGIAADDDLITLTNGAVGVTGSFDVSAATTLAGATLTGDITMSNAAAAITHSGATGLTISS
;
A
#
# COMPACT_ATOMS: atom_id res chain seq x y z
N ASP A 1 -29.29 7.83 -6.46
CA ASP A 1 -28.91 9.23 -6.26
C ASP A 1 -29.14 9.61 -4.80
N ILE A 2 -28.05 9.82 -4.04
CA ILE A 2 -28.09 10.76 -2.91
C ILE A 2 -27.47 12.04 -3.47
N LEU A 3 -28.32 13.04 -3.70
CA LEU A 3 -27.87 14.28 -4.31
C LEU A 3 -27.25 15.20 -3.25
N MET A 4 -25.99 14.94 -2.91
CA MET A 4 -25.19 15.78 -2.00
C MET A 4 -24.65 17.01 -2.75
N SER A 5 -25.34 18.14 -2.63
CA SER A 5 -25.11 19.34 -3.46
C SER A 5 -24.10 20.36 -2.90
N ASN A 6 -23.46 20.09 -1.77
CA ASN A 6 -22.57 21.05 -1.09
C ASN A 6 -21.14 20.50 -0.95
N ALA A 7 -20.13 21.37 -1.10
CA ALA A 7 -18.71 20.98 -0.94
C ALA A 7 -18.36 20.46 0.48
N ALA A 8 -19.24 20.73 1.45
CA ALA A 8 -19.19 20.16 2.80
C ALA A 8 -20.49 19.40 3.14
N ALA A 9 -21.07 18.70 2.15
CA ALA A 9 -22.12 17.72 2.38
C ALA A 9 -21.49 16.49 3.06
N ALA A 10 -21.33 16.60 4.37
CA ALA A 10 -20.81 15.56 5.20
C ALA A 10 -21.98 14.79 5.82
N ILE A 11 -21.93 13.46 5.73
CA ILE A 11 -22.39 12.67 6.87
C ILE A 11 -21.45 13.10 8.00
N THR A 12 -21.98 13.75 9.05
CA THR A 12 -21.19 14.19 10.22
C THR A 12 -21.66 13.40 11.43
N HIS A 13 -20.73 12.72 12.09
CA HIS A 13 -21.00 11.96 13.30
C HIS A 13 -20.25 12.61 14.47
N SER A 14 -21.00 13.33 15.32
CA SER A 14 -20.46 14.08 16.47
C SER A 14 -20.69 13.39 17.82
N GLY A 15 -21.13 12.12 17.82
CA GLY A 15 -21.03 11.27 19.00
C GLY A 15 -19.56 11.00 19.36
N GLY A 16 -19.30 10.42 20.54
CA GLY A 16 -17.95 10.01 20.96
C GLY A 16 -17.35 8.82 20.19
N THR A 17 -17.77 8.60 18.94
CA THR A 17 -17.44 7.46 18.08
C THR A 17 -17.33 7.90 16.61
N GLY A 18 -16.79 7.03 15.75
CA GLY A 18 -16.40 7.35 14.36
C GLY A 18 -17.53 7.60 13.35
N LEU A 19 -17.13 7.94 12.12
CA LEU A 19 -17.98 8.41 11.01
C LEU A 19 -18.12 7.39 9.86
N THR A 20 -19.25 7.42 9.15
CA THR A 20 -19.65 6.50 8.06
C THR A 20 -19.96 7.27 6.76
N ILE A 21 -19.52 6.77 5.59
CA ILE A 21 -19.67 7.42 4.25
C ILE A 21 -19.94 6.33 3.18
N SER A 22 -20.82 6.56 2.18
CA SER A 22 -21.14 5.59 1.09
C SER A 22 -21.68 6.25 -0.21
N SER A 23 -21.44 5.63 -1.38
CA SER A 23 -21.88 6.10 -2.72
C SER A 23 -21.76 4.99 -3.80
N GLY A 24 -22.05 5.30 -5.07
CA GLY A 24 -21.80 4.50 -6.29
C GLY A 24 -22.50 5.12 -7.52
N GLN A 25 -21.86 5.77 -8.48
CA GLN A 25 -20.43 5.75 -8.81
C GLN A 25 -19.56 6.75 -8.01
N TYR A 26 -18.23 6.74 -8.20
CA TYR A 26 -17.34 7.87 -7.82
C TYR A 26 -17.00 7.98 -6.32
N VAL A 27 -16.28 7.02 -5.69
CA VAL A 27 -16.77 6.20 -4.56
C VAL A 27 -18.01 5.42 -5.05
N ASP A 28 -17.96 4.39 -5.92
CA ASP A 28 -16.88 3.56 -6.53
C ASP A 28 -15.48 3.87 -6.08
N VAL A 29 -15.02 3.05 -5.15
CA VAL A 29 -13.77 3.31 -4.45
C VAL A 29 -12.52 3.06 -5.30
N GLU A 30 -12.56 2.64 -6.57
CA GLU A 30 -13.21 1.42 -7.12
C GLU A 30 -12.39 0.23 -6.63
N ASP A 31 -13.03 -0.93 -6.44
CA ASP A 31 -12.47 -2.09 -5.74
C ASP A 31 -12.07 -1.87 -4.24
N VAL A 32 -11.70 -0.66 -3.79
CA VAL A 32 -11.04 -0.43 -2.48
C VAL A 32 -11.95 -0.51 -1.24
N ARG A 33 -11.43 -1.12 -0.16
CA ARG A 33 -12.05 -1.26 1.18
C ARG A 33 -11.17 -0.63 2.25
N PHE A 34 -11.76 0.04 3.24
CA PHE A 34 -11.09 0.47 4.49
C PHE A 34 -11.72 -0.26 5.67
N THR A 35 -10.93 -0.89 6.55
CA THR A 35 -11.44 -1.60 7.75
C THR A 35 -10.38 -1.63 8.83
N ASP A 36 -10.72 -1.21 10.04
CA ASP A 36 -9.77 -1.07 11.17
C ASP A 36 -8.49 -0.32 10.75
N ALA A 37 -7.35 -1.00 10.79
CA ALA A 37 -6.05 -0.54 10.33
C ALA A 37 -5.66 -1.23 9.01
N LYS A 38 -6.60 -1.48 8.09
CA LYS A 38 -6.35 -2.10 6.78
C LYS A 38 -6.99 -1.30 5.64
N ILE A 39 -6.34 -1.37 4.47
CA ILE A 39 -6.88 -0.97 3.18
C ILE A 39 -6.72 -2.19 2.25
N GLY A 40 -7.79 -2.58 1.58
CA GLY A 40 -7.81 -3.77 0.71
C GLY A 40 -8.67 -3.55 -0.51
N ILE A 41 -9.01 -4.64 -1.19
CA ILE A 41 -10.08 -4.71 -2.19
C ILE A 41 -11.07 -5.83 -1.86
N ALA A 42 -11.98 -6.16 -2.77
CA ALA A 42 -12.98 -7.22 -2.57
C ALA A 42 -12.39 -8.64 -2.44
N ALA A 43 -11.33 -8.97 -3.19
CA ALA A 43 -10.72 -10.32 -3.22
C ALA A 43 -9.55 -10.50 -2.24
N ASP A 44 -8.98 -9.40 -1.75
CA ASP A 44 -7.80 -9.36 -0.90
C ASP A 44 -7.98 -8.16 0.04
N ASP A 45 -8.41 -8.44 1.27
CA ASP A 45 -8.83 -7.39 2.21
C ASP A 45 -7.68 -6.74 2.98
N ASP A 46 -6.44 -7.16 2.70
CA ASP A 46 -5.27 -6.77 3.47
C ASP A 46 -4.00 -6.47 2.67
N LEU A 47 -4.16 -6.28 1.35
CA LEU A 47 -3.23 -5.63 0.42
C LEU A 47 -2.41 -4.51 1.04
N ILE A 48 -2.99 -3.74 1.96
CA ILE A 48 -2.30 -2.82 2.86
C ILE A 48 -2.77 -3.11 4.29
N THR A 49 -1.89 -3.65 5.13
CA THR A 49 -2.12 -3.76 6.58
C THR A 49 -1.27 -2.74 7.32
N LEU A 50 -1.91 -1.76 7.97
CA LEU A 50 -1.26 -0.84 8.89
C LEU A 50 -1.12 -1.49 10.28
N THR A 51 0.06 -1.35 10.86
CA THR A 51 0.36 -1.69 12.25
C THR A 51 1.12 -0.53 12.90
N ASN A 52 1.44 -0.62 14.19
CA ASN A 52 2.12 0.46 14.88
C ASN A 52 3.57 0.64 14.36
N GLY A 53 3.75 1.57 13.42
CA GLY A 53 5.03 1.90 12.80
C GLY A 53 5.37 1.13 11.53
N ALA A 54 4.44 0.36 10.94
CA ALA A 54 4.68 -0.37 9.70
C ALA A 54 3.44 -0.53 8.82
N VAL A 55 3.68 -0.75 7.53
CA VAL A 55 2.69 -1.18 6.54
C VAL A 55 3.17 -2.50 5.94
N GLY A 56 2.32 -3.53 5.98
CA GLY A 56 2.50 -4.75 5.19
C GLY A 56 1.76 -4.64 3.86
N VAL A 57 2.35 -5.20 2.80
CA VAL A 57 1.70 -5.36 1.49
C VAL A 57 1.79 -6.85 1.12
N THR A 58 0.63 -7.47 0.86
CA THR A 58 0.50 -8.90 0.54
C THR A 58 0.49 -9.17 -0.97
N GLY A 59 0.07 -8.18 -1.78
CA GLY A 59 0.12 -8.21 -3.24
C GLY A 59 1.45 -7.74 -3.85
N SER A 60 1.48 -7.63 -5.19
CA SER A 60 2.63 -7.06 -5.91
C SER A 60 2.71 -5.55 -5.73
N PHE A 61 3.84 -5.05 -5.22
CA PHE A 61 4.12 -3.61 -5.11
C PHE A 61 4.97 -3.14 -6.28
N ASP A 62 4.35 -2.54 -7.29
CA ASP A 62 5.05 -1.98 -8.45
C ASP A 62 5.62 -0.58 -8.12
N VAL A 63 6.88 -0.34 -8.51
CA VAL A 63 7.62 0.89 -8.23
C VAL A 63 8.33 1.36 -9.50
N SER A 64 7.77 2.37 -10.15
CA SER A 64 8.25 2.92 -11.43
C SER A 64 9.51 3.80 -11.34
N ALA A 65 10.18 3.83 -10.18
CA ALA A 65 11.31 4.71 -9.87
C ALA A 65 12.26 4.11 -8.82
N ALA A 66 13.32 4.84 -8.47
CA ALA A 66 14.25 4.42 -7.42
C ALA A 66 13.58 4.40 -6.04
N THR A 67 13.81 3.32 -5.29
CA THR A 67 13.38 3.15 -3.89
C THR A 67 14.59 2.92 -2.98
N THR A 68 14.53 3.40 -1.74
CA THR A 68 15.59 3.25 -0.73
C THR A 68 15.04 2.47 0.45
N LEU A 69 15.57 1.28 0.70
CA LEU A 69 15.20 0.44 1.84
C LEU A 69 16.35 0.44 2.85
N ALA A 70 16.05 0.71 4.12
CA ALA A 70 17.05 0.65 5.21
C ALA A 70 17.52 -0.80 5.49
N GLY A 71 16.67 -1.77 5.18
CA GLY A 71 16.96 -3.20 5.14
C GLY A 71 15.88 -3.90 4.30
N ALA A 72 16.26 -4.99 3.63
CA ALA A 72 15.37 -5.76 2.79
C ALA A 72 15.71 -7.25 2.91
N THR A 73 14.70 -8.10 2.95
CA THR A 73 14.83 -9.55 2.83
C THR A 73 14.01 -9.97 1.62
N LEU A 74 14.64 -10.63 0.64
CA LEU A 74 13.99 -11.15 -0.55
C LEU A 74 14.07 -12.68 -0.51
N THR A 75 12.92 -13.34 -0.67
CA THR A 75 12.78 -14.81 -0.56
C THR A 75 12.59 -15.51 -1.91
N GLY A 76 12.40 -14.74 -2.99
CA GLY A 76 12.37 -15.22 -4.36
C GLY A 76 13.50 -14.61 -5.21
N ASP A 77 13.45 -14.85 -6.52
CA ASP A 77 14.49 -14.43 -7.45
C ASP A 77 14.57 -12.91 -7.63
N ILE A 78 15.80 -12.41 -7.86
CA ILE A 78 16.07 -11.01 -8.17
C ILE A 78 16.39 -10.88 -9.65
N THR A 79 15.51 -10.24 -10.42
CA THR A 79 15.70 -10.01 -11.87
C THR A 79 16.17 -8.58 -12.13
N MET A 80 17.24 -8.43 -12.93
CA MET A 80 17.82 -7.14 -13.32
C MET A 80 17.85 -7.02 -14.84
N SER A 81 16.93 -6.25 -15.43
CA SER A 81 16.67 -6.24 -16.88
C SER A 81 17.30 -5.09 -17.67
N ASN A 82 17.82 -4.05 -17.01
CA ASN A 82 18.47 -2.93 -17.72
C ASN A 82 19.89 -3.34 -18.18
N ALA A 83 20.30 -2.88 -19.36
CA ALA A 83 21.59 -3.24 -19.97
C ALA A 83 22.85 -2.86 -19.13
N ALA A 84 22.71 -1.93 -18.19
CA ALA A 84 23.74 -1.52 -17.24
C ALA A 84 23.27 -1.68 -15.77
N ALA A 85 22.33 -2.59 -15.50
CA ALA A 85 21.94 -2.93 -14.14
C ALA A 85 23.14 -3.53 -13.40
N ALA A 86 23.43 -3.02 -12.21
CA ALA A 86 24.58 -3.43 -11.41
C ALA A 86 24.22 -3.47 -9.93
N ILE A 87 24.71 -4.49 -9.22
CA ILE A 87 24.67 -4.54 -7.76
C ILE A 87 25.98 -3.92 -7.24
N THR A 88 25.91 -2.69 -6.76
CA THR A 88 27.04 -1.98 -6.15
C THR A 88 26.96 -2.08 -4.63
N HIS A 89 28.01 -2.62 -4.00
CA HIS A 89 28.16 -2.60 -2.55
C HIS A 89 29.16 -1.53 -2.13
N SER A 90 28.70 -0.59 -1.33
CA SER A 90 29.51 0.47 -0.71
C SER A 90 29.80 0.19 0.78
N GLY A 91 29.30 -0.93 1.33
CA GLY A 91 29.61 -1.36 2.68
C GLY A 91 31.06 -1.84 2.81
N ALA A 92 31.58 -1.85 4.04
CA ALA A 92 32.94 -2.29 4.34
C ALA A 92 33.12 -3.82 4.33
N THR A 93 32.02 -4.57 4.21
CA THR A 93 31.98 -6.05 4.15
C THR A 93 31.94 -6.56 2.70
N GLY A 94 32.02 -7.88 2.50
CA GLY A 94 31.79 -8.49 1.20
C GLY A 94 30.31 -8.74 0.91
N LEU A 95 29.97 -8.96 -0.37
CA LEU A 95 28.71 -9.60 -0.74
C LEU A 95 28.83 -11.12 -0.55
N THR A 96 27.86 -11.70 0.14
CA THR A 96 27.71 -13.14 0.29
C THR A 96 26.56 -13.60 -0.59
N ILE A 97 26.80 -14.61 -1.41
CA ILE A 97 25.78 -15.32 -2.21
C ILE A 97 25.89 -16.79 -1.84
N SER A 98 24.77 -17.46 -1.61
CA SER A 98 24.70 -18.85 -1.14
C SER A 98 23.42 -19.51 -1.66
N SER A 99 23.44 -20.84 -1.81
CA SER A 99 22.37 -21.67 -2.40
C SER A 99 22.08 -22.89 -1.54
#